data_AF-A0A0G9HD30-F1
#
_entry.id   AF-A0A0G9HD30-F1
#
_cell.length_a   1.000
_cell.length_b   1.000
_cell.length_c   1.000
_cell.angle_alpha   90.00
_cell.angle_beta   90.00
_cell.angle_gamma   90.00
#
_symmetry.space_group_name_H-M   'P 1'
#
loop_
_entity.id
_entity.type
_entity.pdbx_description
1 polymer ?
#
loop_
_entity_poly.entity_id
_entity_poly.type
_entity_poly.pdbx_seq_one_letter_code
_entity_poly.pdbx_strand_id
1 'polypeptide(L)'
;MSTSQLALQTRRRANLHHLIQLLDGEGLQSWAARAAVMANITGAQLKAFMEGEAISDEMAREIEWSMHRPSGWLDRQPEDRLDD
;
A
#
# COMPACT_ATOMS: atom_id res chain seq x y z
N MET A 1 17.95 -4.63 7.72
CA MET A 1 16.73 -5.46 7.57
C MET A 1 17.13 -6.90 7.27
N SER A 2 16.44 -7.87 7.84
CA SER A 2 16.58 -9.29 7.48
C SER A 2 15.93 -9.58 6.12
N THR A 3 16.27 -10.70 5.50
CA THR A 3 15.64 -11.17 4.24
C THR A 3 14.12 -11.26 4.37
N SER A 4 13.62 -11.73 5.52
CA SER A 4 12.18 -11.82 5.79
C SER A 4 11.51 -10.44 5.87
N GLN A 5 12.19 -9.44 6.46
CA GLN A 5 11.70 -8.07 6.49
C GLN A 5 11.70 -7.43 5.10
N LEU A 6 12.71 -7.70 4.26
CA LEU A 6 12.75 -7.23 2.88
C LEU A 6 11.61 -7.82 2.05
N ALA A 7 11.36 -9.12 2.19
CA ALA A 7 10.24 -9.79 1.52
C ALA A 7 8.88 -9.19 1.96
N LEU A 8 8.70 -8.95 3.25
CA LEU A 8 7.50 -8.30 3.78
C LEU A 8 7.28 -6.91 3.19
N GLN A 9 8.31 -6.06 3.22
CA GLN A 9 8.23 -4.70 2.66
C GLN A 9 7.96 -4.70 1.15
N THR A 10 8.47 -5.70 0.45
CA THR A 10 8.20 -5.88 -0.99
C THR A 10 6.73 -6.21 -1.24
N ARG A 11 6.14 -7.13 -0.46
CA ARG A 11 4.70 -7.44 -0.53
C ARG A 11 3.84 -6.23 -0.21
N ARG A 12 4.16 -5.51 0.87
CA ARG A 12 3.43 -4.31 1.28
C ARG A 12 3.39 -3.26 0.18
N ARG A 13 4.53 -2.98 -0.46
CA ARG A 13 4.59 -2.04 -1.59
C ARG A 13 3.83 -2.52 -2.82
N ALA A 14 3.92 -3.80 -3.16
CA ALA A 14 3.18 -4.35 -4.30
C ALA A 14 1.65 -4.23 -4.10
N ASN A 15 1.16 -4.58 -2.92
CA ASN A 15 -0.25 -4.43 -2.57
C ASN A 15 -0.68 -2.95 -2.47
N LEU A 16 0.18 -2.07 -1.96
CA LEU A 16 -0.07 -0.63 -1.95
C LEU A 16 -0.13 -0.03 -3.37
N HIS A 17 0.73 -0.49 -4.27
CA HIS A 17 0.70 -0.11 -5.69
C HIS A 17 -0.63 -0.52 -6.33
N HIS A 18 -1.12 -1.72 -6.04
CA HIS A 18 -2.42 -2.17 -6.53
C HIS A 18 -3.57 -1.27 -6.03
N LEU A 19 -3.55 -0.87 -4.76
CA LEU A 19 -4.52 0.11 -4.24
C LEU A 19 -4.43 1.44 -4.99
N ILE A 20 -3.23 1.96 -5.25
CA ILE A 20 -3.05 3.19 -6.02
C ILE A 20 -3.67 3.06 -7.41
N GLN A 21 -3.46 1.94 -8.11
CA GLN A 21 -4.04 1.69 -9.43
C GLN A 21 -5.58 1.64 -9.40
N LEU A 22 -6.16 1.06 -8.36
CA LEU A 22 -7.62 1.06 -8.18
C LEU A 22 -8.15 2.49 -8.00
N LEU A 23 -7.50 3.29 -7.15
CA LEU A 23 -7.88 4.69 -6.92
C LEU A 23 -7.68 5.55 -8.19
N ASP A 24 -6.71 5.23 -9.02
CA ASP A 24 -6.53 5.87 -10.33
C ASP A 24 -7.70 5.61 -11.27
N GLY A 25 -8.22 4.37 -11.26
CA GLY A 25 -9.45 4.01 -11.98
C GLY A 25 -10.69 4.77 -11.47
N GLU A 26 -10.68 5.19 -10.21
CA GLU A 26 -11.73 6.02 -9.59
C GLU A 26 -11.51 7.53 -9.80
N GLY A 27 -10.43 7.93 -10.48
CA GLY A 27 -10.12 9.33 -10.80
C GLY A 27 -9.28 10.07 -9.75
N LEU A 28 -8.77 9.39 -8.72
CA LEU A 28 -7.92 9.98 -7.69
C LEU A 28 -6.44 9.96 -8.13
N GLN A 29 -6.04 10.95 -8.93
CA GLN A 29 -4.73 10.93 -9.59
C GLN A 29 -3.59 11.59 -8.82
N SER A 30 -3.88 12.35 -7.76
CA SER A 30 -2.84 13.02 -6.97
C SER A 30 -2.46 12.20 -5.73
N TRP A 31 -1.18 12.27 -5.33
CA TRP A 31 -0.70 11.65 -4.10
C TRP A 31 -1.49 12.08 -2.87
N ALA A 32 -1.86 13.36 -2.79
CA ALA A 32 -2.67 13.89 -1.69
C ALA A 32 -4.08 13.31 -1.67
N ALA A 33 -4.72 13.20 -2.84
CA ALA A 33 -6.07 12.64 -2.95
C ALA A 33 -6.09 11.13 -2.60
N ARG A 34 -5.10 10.37 -3.09
CA ARG A 34 -4.96 8.94 -2.75
C ARG A 34 -4.68 8.73 -1.27
N ALA A 35 -3.76 9.53 -0.71
CA ALA A 35 -3.41 9.48 0.70
C ALA A 35 -4.63 9.75 1.59
N ALA A 36 -5.43 10.77 1.26
CA ALA A 36 -6.61 11.17 2.03
C ALA A 36 -7.68 10.07 2.18
N VAL A 37 -7.75 9.12 1.25
CA VAL A 37 -8.70 7.99 1.32
C VAL A 37 -8.06 6.71 1.86
N MET A 38 -6.72 6.58 1.79
CA MET A 38 -6.01 5.36 2.17
C MET A 38 -5.73 5.22 3.65
N ALA A 39 -5.39 6.32 4.33
CA ALA A 39 -5.10 6.35 5.77
C ALA A 39 -4.93 7.82 6.19
N ASN A 40 -4.75 8.09 7.48
CA ASN A 40 -4.36 9.42 7.94
C ASN A 40 -2.88 9.74 7.63
N ILE A 41 -2.47 9.58 6.37
CA ILE A 41 -1.12 9.87 5.86
C ILE A 41 -1.13 11.05 4.90
N THR A 42 0.03 11.68 4.77
CA THR A 42 0.21 12.74 3.77
C THR A 42 0.53 12.16 2.39
N GLY A 43 0.28 12.93 1.32
CA GLY A 43 0.71 12.54 -0.02
C GLY A 43 2.23 12.36 -0.13
N ALA A 44 3.01 13.12 0.63
CA ALA A 44 4.47 12.97 0.68
C ALA A 44 4.87 11.62 1.31
N GLN A 45 4.20 11.23 2.39
CA GLN A 45 4.44 9.95 3.06
C GLN A 45 4.04 8.76 2.18
N LEU A 46 2.88 8.85 1.50
CA LEU A 46 2.47 7.83 0.52
C LEU A 46 3.51 7.69 -0.60
N LYS A 47 4.01 8.82 -1.12
CA LYS A 47 5.07 8.81 -2.13
C LYS A 47 6.36 8.18 -1.60
N ALA A 48 6.77 8.49 -0.37
CA ALA A 48 7.97 7.93 0.23
C ALA A 48 7.88 6.41 0.42
N PHE A 49 6.71 5.87 0.80
CA PHE A 49 6.48 4.42 0.81
C PHE A 49 6.69 3.79 -0.56
N MET A 50 6.24 4.46 -1.62
CA MET A 50 6.46 4.01 -3.00
C MET A 50 7.93 4.10 -3.44
N GLU A 51 8.69 5.04 -2.87
CA GLU A 51 10.13 5.21 -3.11
C GLU A 51 11.00 4.28 -2.24
N GLY A 52 10.38 3.42 -1.41
CA GLY A 52 11.07 2.38 -0.66
C GLY A 52 11.14 2.60 0.84
N GLU A 53 10.53 3.67 1.37
CA GLU A 53 10.38 3.82 2.82
C GLU A 53 9.60 2.63 3.41
N ALA A 54 10.00 2.22 4.61
CA ALA A 54 9.41 1.08 5.27
C ALA A 54 7.99 1.42 5.77
N ILE A 55 7.05 0.54 5.48
CA ILE A 55 5.69 0.61 5.99
C ILE A 55 5.67 -0.18 7.30
N SER A 56 5.44 0.49 8.43
CA SER A 56 5.33 -0.16 9.75
C SER A 56 4.10 -1.06 9.83
N ASP A 57 4.06 -1.97 10.82
CA ASP A 57 2.89 -2.84 11.04
C ASP A 57 1.64 -2.04 11.42
N GLU A 58 1.81 -0.98 12.21
CA GLU A 58 0.76 -0.02 12.54
C GLU A 58 0.23 0.66 11.29
N MET A 59 1.11 1.19 10.45
CA MET A 59 0.68 1.84 9.21
C MET A 59 0.01 0.87 8.24
N ALA A 60 0.52 -0.36 8.13
CA ALA A 60 -0.13 -1.40 7.33
C ALA A 60 -1.56 -1.67 7.82
N ARG A 61 -1.77 -1.71 9.14
CA ARG A 61 -3.10 -1.89 9.74
C ARG A 61 -4.03 -0.72 9.46
N GLU A 62 -3.55 0.51 9.55
CA GLU A 62 -4.33 1.72 9.24
C GLU A 62 -4.79 1.75 7.78
N ILE A 63 -3.90 1.38 6.85
CA ILE A 63 -4.23 1.26 5.43
C ILE A 63 -5.27 0.17 5.19
N GLU A 64 -5.09 -1.01 5.80
CA GLU A 64 -6.05 -2.12 5.70
C GLU A 64 -7.44 -1.71 6.18
N TRP A 65 -7.50 -1.06 7.34
CA TRP A 65 -8.75 -0.62 7.94
C TRP A 65 -9.47 0.43 7.07
N SER A 66 -8.75 1.48 6.67
CA SER A 66 -9.30 2.57 5.86
C SER A 66 -9.80 2.10 4.49
N MET A 67 -9.10 1.13 3.88
CA MET A 67 -9.48 0.54 2.60
C MET A 67 -10.45 -0.65 2.72
N HIS A 68 -11.01 -0.89 3.91
CA HIS A 68 -11.95 -1.99 4.19
C HIS A 68 -11.41 -3.37 3.77
N ARG A 69 -10.10 -3.60 3.95
CA ARG A 69 -9.42 -4.86 3.67
C ARG A 69 -9.29 -5.70 4.95
N PRO A 70 -9.25 -7.04 4.84
CA PRO A 70 -9.06 -7.89 6.01
C PRO A 70 -7.68 -7.68 6.63
N SER A 71 -7.57 -7.90 7.95
CA SER A 71 -6.29 -7.85 8.68
C SER A 71 -5.22 -8.71 8.00
N GLY A 72 -4.02 -8.14 7.83
CA GLY A 72 -2.87 -8.77 7.19
C GLY A 72 -2.96 -8.85 5.67
N TRP A 73 -3.95 -8.21 5.04
CA TRP A 73 -4.07 -8.14 3.58
C TRP A 73 -2.84 -7.52 2.92
N LEU A 74 -2.25 -6.47 3.50
CA LEU A 74 -1.09 -5.78 2.92
C LEU A 74 0.17 -6.68 2.93
N ASP A 75 0.20 -7.67 3.81
CA ASP A 75 1.32 -8.60 4.01
C ASP A 75 1.22 -9.86 3.14
N ARG A 76 0.05 -10.09 2.51
CA ARG A 76 -0.18 -11.26 1.65
C ARG A 76 0.74 -11.19 0.45
N GLN A 77 1.06 -12.37 -0.09
CA GLN A 77 1.61 -12.42 -1.44
C GLN A 77 0.61 -11.71 -2.35
N PRO A 78 1.05 -10.73 -3.17
CA PRO A 78 0.21 -10.18 -4.20
C PRO A 78 -0.36 -11.35 -4.99
N GLU A 79 -1.66 -11.35 -5.24
CA GLU A 79 -2.22 -12.31 -6.19
C GLU A 79 -1.48 -12.05 -7.50
N ASP A 80 -0.68 -13.02 -7.96
CA ASP A 80 -0.06 -12.98 -9.26
C ASP A 80 -1.20 -12.89 -10.28
N ARG A 81 -1.57 -11.67 -10.67
CA ARG A 81 -2.19 -11.45 -11.97
C ARG A 81 -1.10 -11.77 -12.99
N LEU A 82 -0.95 -13.06 -13.27
CA LEU A 82 -0.52 -13.51 -14.59
C LEU A 82 -1.61 -12.97 -15.52
N ASP A 83 -1.38 -11.78 -16.07
CA ASP A 83 -2.24 -11.24 -17.12
C ASP A 83 -2.24 -12.24 -18.29
N ASP A 84 -3.40 -12.83 -18.58
CA ASP A 84 -3.75 -13.43 -19.88
C ASP A 84 -3.98 -12.32 -20.92
#